data_AF-A0AB33TA19-F1
#
_entry.id   AF-A0AB33TA19-F1
#
_cell.length_a   1.000
_cell.length_b   1.000
_cell.length_c   1.000
_cell.angle_alpha   90.00
_cell.angle_beta   90.00
_cell.angle_gamma   90.00
#
_symmetry.space_group_name_H-M   'P 1'
#
loop_
_entity.id
_entity.type
_entity.pdbx_description
1 polymer ?
#
loop_
_entity_poly.entity_id
_entity_poly.type
_entity_poly.pdbx_seq_one_letter_code
_entity_poly.pdbx_strand_id
1 'polypeptide(L)'
;MKDPCPGGYIRDLVVRVIPSILRGRREAMTGVDEFVACHVQETGAKLMERSQVIAEAVRQNKAAIVFLTYRLTDGRVELRGHIGE
;
A
#
# COMPACT_ATOMS: atom_id res chain seq x y z
N MET A 1 11.89 -24.70 -15.71
CA MET A 1 10.86 -23.68 -15.47
C MET A 1 11.58 -22.40 -15.06
N LYS A 2 11.37 -21.28 -15.76
CA LYS A 2 12.03 -20.01 -15.45
C LYS A 2 11.48 -19.48 -14.13
N ASP A 3 12.33 -18.98 -13.23
CA ASP A 3 11.88 -18.28 -12.03
C ASP A 3 10.93 -17.13 -12.47
N PRO A 4 9.65 -17.10 -12.04
CA PRO A 4 8.73 -16.04 -12.41
C PRO A 4 9.15 -14.69 -11.82
N CYS A 5 10.05 -14.68 -10.84
CA CYS A 5 10.56 -13.46 -10.25
C CYS A 5 11.57 -12.78 -11.20
N PRO A 6 11.37 -11.50 -11.56
CA PRO A 6 12.28 -10.78 -12.45
C PRO A 6 13.68 -10.67 -11.85
N GLY A 7 14.70 -10.49 -12.70
CA GLY A 7 16.07 -10.22 -12.27
C GLY A 7 16.32 -8.73 -11.99
N GLY A 8 17.50 -8.41 -11.46
CA GLY A 8 17.97 -7.04 -11.25
C GLY A 8 17.07 -6.20 -10.34
N TYR A 9 17.07 -4.87 -10.53
CA TYR A 9 16.33 -3.91 -9.70
C TYR A 9 14.81 -4.09 -9.69
N ILE A 10 14.24 -4.75 -10.70
CA ILE A 10 12.80 -5.04 -10.72
C ILE A 10 12.45 -6.05 -9.61
N ARG A 11 13.38 -6.97 -9.28
CA ARG A 11 13.23 -7.87 -8.13
C ARG A 11 13.03 -7.09 -6.84
N ASP A 12 13.83 -6.04 -6.63
CA ASP A 12 13.78 -5.24 -5.40
C ASP A 12 12.44 -4.54 -5.21
N LEU A 13 11.75 -4.21 -6.30
CA LEU A 13 10.39 -3.66 -6.26
C LEU A 13 9.36 -4.74 -5.97
N VAL A 14 9.40 -5.87 -6.70
CA VAL A 14 8.47 -6.99 -6.50
C VAL A 14 8.52 -7.49 -5.07
N VAL A 15 9.72 -7.68 -4.51
CA VAL A 15 9.92 -8.16 -3.14
C VAL A 15 9.28 -7.23 -2.09
N ARG A 16 9.24 -5.91 -2.33
CA ARG A 16 8.62 -4.95 -1.40
C ARG A 16 7.08 -5.02 -1.38
N VAL A 17 6.47 -5.50 -2.46
CA VAL A 17 5.01 -5.62 -2.60
C VAL A 17 4.50 -6.97 -2.07
N ILE A 18 5.32 -8.03 -2.14
CA ILE A 18 4.95 -9.39 -1.69
C ILE A 18 4.27 -9.42 -0.31
N PRO A 19 4.74 -8.72 0.74
CA PRO A 19 4.08 -8.76 2.05
C PRO A 19 2.60 -8.36 2.01
N SER A 20 2.24 -7.36 1.20
CA SER A 20 0.84 -6.92 1.04
C SER A 20 0.00 -7.96 0.31
N ILE A 21 0.57 -8.66 -0.69
CA ILE A 21 -0.11 -9.76 -1.38
C ILE A 21 -0.36 -10.94 -0.43
N LEU A 22 0.64 -11.29 0.38
CA LEU A 22 0.51 -12.36 1.37
C LEU A 22 -0.53 -12.01 2.45
N ARG A 23 -0.61 -10.74 2.89
CA ARG A 23 -1.67 -10.29 3.77
C ARG A 23 -3.04 -10.43 3.11
N GLY A 24 -3.22 -9.87 1.90
CA GLY A 24 -4.51 -9.93 1.21
C GLY A 24 -4.98 -11.37 0.98
N ARG A 25 -4.08 -12.30 0.68
CA ARG A 25 -4.44 -13.72 0.54
C ARG A 25 -4.93 -14.35 1.84
N ARG A 26 -4.35 -13.98 2.99
CA ARG A 26 -4.87 -14.42 4.30
C ARG A 26 -6.27 -13.88 4.58
N GLU A 27 -6.61 -12.73 4.00
CA GLU A 27 -7.93 -12.08 4.07
C GLU A 27 -8.86 -12.52 2.92
N ALA A 28 -8.53 -13.61 2.22
CA ALA A 28 -9.29 -14.18 1.11
C ALA A 28 -9.51 -13.23 -0.10
N MET A 29 -8.67 -12.21 -0.26
CA MET A 29 -8.67 -11.37 -1.46
C MET A 29 -8.22 -12.17 -2.69
N THR A 30 -8.84 -11.90 -3.83
CA THR A 30 -8.59 -12.60 -5.10
C THR A 30 -8.35 -11.65 -6.26
N GLY A 31 -8.88 -10.42 -6.18
CA GLY A 31 -8.79 -9.41 -7.24
C GLY A 31 -7.53 -8.56 -7.13
N VAL A 32 -6.99 -8.15 -8.29
CA VAL A 32 -5.85 -7.22 -8.36
C VAL A 32 -6.17 -5.90 -7.64
N ASP A 33 -7.36 -5.35 -7.85
CA ASP A 33 -7.78 -4.09 -7.21
C ASP A 33 -7.81 -4.18 -5.68
N GLU A 34 -8.19 -5.34 -5.14
CA GLU A 34 -8.18 -5.61 -3.69
C GLU A 34 -6.75 -5.62 -3.15
N PHE A 35 -5.83 -6.30 -3.86
CA PHE A 35 -4.42 -6.29 -3.50
C PHE A 35 -3.78 -4.91 -3.61
N VAL A 36 -4.17 -4.11 -4.60
CA VAL A 36 -3.71 -2.72 -4.74
C VAL A 36 -4.19 -1.88 -3.55
N ALA A 37 -5.47 -1.98 -3.19
CA ALA A 37 -6.01 -1.28 -2.01
C ALA A 37 -5.31 -1.70 -0.71
N CYS A 38 -5.10 -3.01 -0.53
CA CYS A 38 -4.33 -3.57 0.59
C CYS A 38 -2.89 -3.01 0.64
N HIS A 39 -2.22 -2.91 -0.51
CA HIS A 39 -0.86 -2.39 -0.58
C HIS A 39 -0.79 -0.90 -0.20
N VAL A 40 -1.74 -0.08 -0.65
CA VAL A 40 -1.76 1.36 -0.30
C VAL A 40 -1.88 1.57 1.21
N GLN A 41 -2.76 0.81 1.88
CA GLN A 41 -2.90 0.87 3.34
C GLN A 41 -1.61 0.42 4.07
N GLU A 42 -0.98 -0.67 3.59
CA GLU A 42 0.31 -1.16 4.09
C GLU A 42 1.44 -0.14 3.94
N THR A 43 1.46 0.62 2.84
CA THR A 43 2.39 1.73 2.65
C THR A 43 2.19 2.79 3.73
N GLY A 44 0.94 3.14 4.03
CA GLY A 44 0.61 4.06 5.13
C GLY A 44 1.12 3.62 6.49
N ALA A 45 0.87 2.36 6.85
CA ALA A 45 1.36 1.78 8.10
C ALA A 45 2.90 1.85 8.17
N LYS A 46 3.59 1.51 7.08
CA LYS A 46 5.07 1.61 7.01
C LYS A 46 5.57 3.05 7.14
N LEU A 47 4.85 4.05 6.64
CA LEU A 47 5.20 5.46 6.83
C LEU A 47 5.13 5.85 8.32
N MET A 48 4.07 5.44 9.01
CA MET A 48 3.92 5.66 10.46
C MET A 48 5.01 4.95 11.27
N GLU A 49 5.38 3.73 10.89
CA GLU A 49 6.43 2.96 11.59
C GLU A 49 7.84 3.51 11.37
N ARG A 50 8.13 4.02 10.16
CA ARG A 50 9.52 4.36 9.75
C ARG A 50 9.85 5.83 9.82
N SER A 51 8.87 6.73 9.78
CA SER A 51 9.08 8.17 9.79
C SER A 51 8.54 8.78 11.07
N GLN A 52 9.42 9.06 12.03
CA GLN A 52 9.04 9.77 13.26
C GLN A 52 8.46 11.16 12.98
N VAL A 53 8.95 11.84 11.94
CA VAL A 53 8.44 13.16 11.53
C VAL A 53 6.97 13.07 11.11
N ILE A 54 6.62 12.07 10.29
CA ILE A 54 5.23 11.86 9.86
C ILE A 54 4.38 11.42 11.04
N ALA A 55 4.85 10.44 11.82
CA ALA A 55 4.10 9.92 12.95
C ALA A 55 3.80 10.98 14.01
N GLU A 56 4.75 11.88 14.30
CA GLU A 56 4.55 13.01 15.21
C GLU A 56 3.56 14.02 14.65
N ALA A 57 3.68 14.39 13.37
CA ALA A 57 2.77 15.33 12.74
C ALA A 57 1.31 14.81 12.76
N VAL A 58 1.12 13.51 12.50
CA VAL A 58 -0.19 12.86 12.60
C VAL A 58 -0.72 12.86 14.04
N ARG A 59 0.12 12.49 15.02
CA ARG A 59 -0.29 12.47 16.44
C ARG A 59 -0.65 13.86 16.98
N GLN A 60 0.00 14.91 16.46
CA GLN A 60 -0.28 16.30 16.80
C GLN A 60 -1.45 16.89 16.00
N ASN A 61 -2.15 16.09 15.18
CA ASN A 61 -3.23 16.54 14.28
C ASN A 61 -2.79 17.69 13.36
N LYS A 62 -1.52 17.67 12.95
CA LYS A 62 -0.95 18.63 11.97
C LYS A 62 -0.94 18.05 10.55
N ALA A 63 -1.14 16.75 10.40
CA ALA A 63 -1.21 16.05 9.13
C ALA A 63 -2.07 14.79 9.26
N ALA A 64 -2.59 14.30 8.14
CA ALA A 64 -3.22 12.99 8.01
C ALA A 64 -2.66 12.27 6.78
N ILE A 65 -2.70 10.93 6.79
CA ILE A 65 -2.33 10.10 5.65
C ILE A 65 -3.63 9.59 5.03
N VAL A 66 -3.82 9.80 3.72
CA VAL A 66 -5.02 9.35 3.00
C VAL A 66 -4.64 8.29 1.98
N PHE A 67 -5.43 7.21 1.90
CA PHE A 67 -5.23 6.10 0.97
C PHE A 67 -6.18 6.22 -0.21
N LEU A 68 -5.62 6.40 -1.40
CA LEU A 68 -6.40 6.58 -2.63
C LEU A 68 -5.97 5.56 -3.68
N THR A 69 -6.94 5.04 -4.44
CA THR A 69 -6.67 4.29 -5.68
C THR A 69 -7.31 5.00 -6.86
N TYR A 70 -6.61 5.06 -7.98
CA TYR A 70 -7.10 5.67 -9.21
C TYR A 70 -7.47 4.61 -10.25
N ARG A 71 -8.68 4.69 -10.78
CA ARG A 71 -9.20 3.79 -11.81
C ARG A 71 -9.01 4.43 -13.18
N LEU A 72 -8.13 3.85 -14.00
CA LEU A 72 -7.77 4.41 -15.31
C LEU A 72 -8.93 4.40 -16.32
N THR A 73 -9.89 3.49 -16.18
CA THR A 73 -10.98 3.31 -17.15
C THR A 73 -12.01 4.43 -17.14
N ASP A 74 -12.21 5.09 -16.00
CA ASP A 74 -13.22 6.13 -15.82
C ASP A 74 -12.71 7.36 -15.04
N GLY A 75 -11.43 7.36 -14.67
CA GLY A 75 -10.77 8.45 -13.98
C GLY A 75 -11.18 8.64 -12.52
N ARG A 76 -11.91 7.68 -11.93
CA ARG A 76 -12.36 7.81 -10.54
C ARG A 76 -11.23 7.59 -9.54
N VAL A 77 -11.25 8.40 -8.49
CA VAL A 77 -10.42 8.23 -7.29
C VAL A 77 -11.30 7.62 -6.20
N GLU A 78 -10.86 6.49 -5.65
CA GLU A 78 -11.56 5.80 -4.56
C GLU A 78 -10.75 5.94 -3.26
N LEU A 79 -11.41 6.45 -2.21
CA LEU A 79 -10.87 6.47 -0.86
C LEU A 79 -10.87 5.06 -0.28
N ARG A 80 -9.71 4.61 0.20
CA ARG A 80 -9.49 3.30 0.82
C ARG A 80 -9.29 3.38 2.34
N GLY A 81 -9.24 4.59 2.90
CA GLY A 81 -9.07 4.85 4.33
C GLY A 81 -8.13 6.01 4.59
N HIS A 82 -7.87 6.28 5.87
CA HIS A 82 -6.94 7.29 6.33
C HIS A 82 -6.32 6.92 7.69
N ILE A 83 -5.27 7.63 8.08
CA ILE A 83 -4.67 7.63 9.42
C ILE A 83 -4.55 9.08 9.87
N GLY A 84 -5.04 9.38 11.07
CA GLY A 84 -5.18 10.76 11.57
C GLY A 84 -6.56 11.35 11.29
N GLU A 85 -6.86 12.45 11.98
CA GLU A 85 -8.10 13.24 11.87
C GLU A 85 -7.97 14.39 10.86
#